data_AF-A0A438CYI7-F1
#
_entry.id   AF-A0A438CYI7-F1
#
_cell.length_a   1.000
_cell.length_b   1.000
_cell.length_c   1.000
_cell.angle_alpha   90.00
_cell.angle_beta   90.00
_cell.angle_gamma   90.00
#
_symmetry.space_group_name_H-M   'P 1'
#
loop_
_entity.id
_entity.type
_entity.pdbx_description
1 polymer ?
#
loop_
_entity_poly.entity_id
_entity_poly.type
_entity_poly.pdbx_seq_one_letter_code
_entity_poly.pdbx_strand_id
1 'polypeptide(L)'
;MTCLSSVFYVNNFTDEEINAEHGSKFHRRQANESGFFDKLKEEVELRKQMNMAELNDLDEETRIEVEGFRTGTYLRLEVHDVPFEMVEHFDPFHPVLVGGIGLGEENVGYMQVRIKRHRWHKKLLKTRDPIIVSIGWRRYQTIPVYATEDCNGRHRMLKYTKEHMHCLAMFWGPLAPPNTGVVAVQNLSNNQVRYI
;
A
#
# COMPACT_ATOMS: atom_id res chain seq x y z
N MET A 1 20.84 -10.84 -10.27
CA MET A 1 20.81 -9.43 -10.73
C MET A 1 19.83 -8.67 -9.86
N THR A 2 20.37 -7.78 -9.02
CA THR A 2 19.65 -6.98 -8.04
C THR A 2 19.03 -5.75 -8.70
N CYS A 3 17.70 -5.61 -8.62
CA CYS A 3 17.04 -4.32 -8.80
C CYS A 3 16.48 -3.87 -7.45
N LEU A 4 17.31 -3.14 -6.72
CA LEU A 4 16.88 -2.18 -5.72
C LEU A 4 16.07 -1.10 -6.46
N SER A 5 14.77 -1.03 -6.21
CA SER A 5 14.00 0.20 -6.44
C SER A 5 13.44 0.67 -5.12
N SER A 6 14.29 1.40 -4.40
CA SER A 6 13.91 2.38 -3.40
C SER A 6 12.96 3.41 -4.00
N VAL A 7 11.73 3.48 -3.50
CA VAL A 7 10.92 4.72 -3.52
C VAL A 7 10.26 4.84 -2.15
N PHE A 8 10.92 5.60 -1.27
CA PHE A 8 10.31 6.18 -0.08
C PHE A 8 9.80 7.58 -0.42
N TYR A 9 8.66 7.94 0.18
CA TYR A 9 8.28 9.21 0.85
C TYR A 9 6.75 9.39 0.73
N VAL A 10 5.98 9.78 1.75
CA VAL A 10 6.24 10.02 3.18
C VAL A 10 4.87 10.08 3.90
N ASN A 11 4.88 9.82 5.21
CA ASN A 11 3.76 10.05 6.12
C ASN A 11 3.19 11.47 5.98
N ASN A 12 1.87 11.61 5.89
CA ASN A 12 1.23 12.89 6.19
C ASN A 12 0.99 12.95 7.71
N PHE A 13 1.96 13.50 8.44
CA PHE A 13 1.65 14.23 9.66
C PHE A 13 0.97 15.54 9.25
N THR A 14 -0.07 15.93 9.98
CA THR A 14 -0.81 17.18 9.76
C THR A 14 0.05 18.38 10.18
N ASP A 15 0.59 19.11 9.20
CA ASP A 15 1.35 20.37 9.37
C ASP A 15 0.41 21.57 9.67
N GLU A 16 -0.48 21.49 10.66
CA GLU A 16 -1.39 22.61 10.98
C GLU A 16 -1.25 23.22 12.38
N GLU A 17 -0.37 22.73 13.25
CA GLU A 17 -0.13 23.40 14.54
C GLU A 17 1.36 23.33 14.89
N ILE A 18 2.13 24.35 14.47
CA ILE A 18 3.31 24.97 15.13
C ILE A 18 3.85 25.98 14.09
N ASN A 19 3.20 27.13 13.96
CA ASN A 19 3.78 28.31 13.29
C ASN A 19 3.14 29.58 13.87
N ALA A 20 3.46 29.86 15.13
CA ALA A 20 3.39 31.21 15.68
C ALA A 20 4.51 31.38 16.69
N GLU A 21 5.40 32.32 16.36
CA GLU A 21 6.40 32.94 17.24
C GLU A 21 7.53 32.04 17.77
N HIS A 22 8.74 32.24 17.25
CA HIS A 22 9.86 32.84 18.00
C HIS A 22 11.12 32.84 17.11
N GLY A 23 11.35 33.94 16.41
CA GLY A 23 12.66 34.24 15.86
C GLY A 23 13.60 34.70 16.98
N SER A 24 14.58 33.88 17.36
CA SER A 24 15.80 34.34 18.06
C SER A 24 16.88 33.26 18.13
N LYS A 25 18.00 33.54 17.48
CA LYS A 25 19.37 33.04 17.76
C LYS A 25 19.60 31.52 17.75
N PHE A 26 20.13 31.03 16.63
CA PHE A 26 20.89 29.77 16.54
C PHE A 26 22.13 29.83 17.44
N HIS A 27 21.98 29.45 18.71
CA HIS A 27 23.10 29.05 19.54
C HIS A 27 23.48 27.62 19.18
N ARG A 28 24.66 27.46 18.55
CA ARG A 28 25.40 26.21 18.45
C ARG A 28 25.56 25.63 19.86
N ARG A 29 24.70 24.68 20.25
CA ARG A 29 24.78 23.96 21.53
C ARG A 29 24.69 22.46 21.27
N GLN A 30 25.79 21.80 21.66
CA GLN A 30 25.92 20.41 22.11
C GLN A 30 25.58 19.30 21.10
N ALA A 31 26.64 18.85 20.42
CA ALA A 31 26.75 17.47 19.96
C ALA A 31 26.99 16.58 21.19
N ASN A 32 25.93 16.00 21.75
CA ASN A 32 25.94 14.78 22.60
C ASN A 32 24.54 14.40 23.12
N GLU A 33 23.50 14.54 22.30
CA GLU A 33 22.22 13.88 22.57
C GLU A 33 21.85 13.13 21.28
N SER A 34 21.70 11.81 21.36
CA SER A 34 21.14 11.01 20.27
C SER A 34 19.79 11.62 19.89
N GLY A 35 19.57 11.85 18.59
CA GLY A 35 18.34 12.50 18.14
C GLY A 35 17.12 11.70 18.58
N PHE A 36 15.96 12.34 18.72
CA PHE A 36 14.71 11.64 19.02
C PHE A 36 14.45 10.42 18.10
N PHE A 37 14.84 10.53 16.84
CA PHE A 37 14.77 9.44 15.86
C PHE A 37 15.71 8.26 16.18
N ASP A 38 16.90 8.55 16.69
CA ASP A 38 17.87 7.50 17.07
C ASP A 38 17.36 6.74 18.31
N LYS A 39 16.78 7.46 19.29
CA LYS A 39 16.12 6.82 20.45
C LYS A 39 14.97 5.90 20.04
N LEU A 40 14.12 6.33 19.10
CA LEU A 40 13.04 5.50 18.56
C LEU A 40 13.56 4.23 17.88
N LYS A 41 14.66 4.33 17.12
CA LYS A 41 15.31 3.15 16.52
C LYS A 41 15.85 2.21 17.58
N GLU A 42 16.57 2.75 18.56
CA GLU A 42 17.12 1.97 19.67
C GLU A 42 16.01 1.23 20.42
N GLU A 43 14.87 1.88 20.71
CA GLU A 43 13.72 1.21 21.33
C GLU A 43 13.14 0.08 20.48
N VAL A 44 13.03 0.27 19.16
CA VAL A 44 12.56 -0.77 18.23
C VAL A 44 13.55 -1.94 18.17
N GLU A 45 14.85 -1.66 18.15
CA GLU A 45 15.90 -2.67 18.15
C GLU A 45 15.95 -3.45 19.47
N LEU A 46 15.84 -2.78 20.61
CA LEU A 46 15.78 -3.41 21.93
C LEU A 46 14.56 -4.32 22.05
N ARG A 47 13.38 -3.87 21.61
CA ARG A 47 12.17 -4.73 21.58
C ARG A 47 12.37 -5.95 20.69
N LYS A 48 12.99 -5.77 19.52
CA LYS A 48 13.29 -6.89 18.62
C LYS A 48 14.27 -7.88 19.26
N GLN A 49 15.29 -7.39 19.95
CA GLN A 49 16.27 -8.23 20.66
C GLN A 49 15.62 -9.01 21.81
N MET A 50 14.76 -8.37 22.61
CA MET A 50 14.01 -9.04 23.69
C MET A 50 13.11 -10.14 23.14
N ASN A 51 12.29 -9.85 22.12
CA ASN A 51 11.42 -10.84 21.51
C ASN A 51 12.23 -12.03 20.95
N MET A 52 13.38 -11.76 20.33
CA MET A 52 14.24 -12.80 19.78
C MET A 52 14.90 -13.65 20.86
N ALA A 53 15.25 -13.07 22.01
CA ALA A 53 15.78 -13.80 23.16
C ALA A 53 14.71 -14.75 23.75
N GLU A 54 13.49 -14.24 23.99
CA GLU A 54 12.38 -15.05 24.51
C GLU A 54 12.02 -16.21 23.56
N LEU A 55 12.03 -15.97 22.25
CA LEU A 55 11.74 -17.00 21.25
C LEU A 55 12.84 -18.06 21.09
N ASN A 56 14.09 -17.75 21.45
CA ASN A 56 15.20 -18.71 21.35
C ASN A 56 15.24 -19.68 22.54
N ASP A 57 14.63 -19.32 23.67
CA ASP A 57 14.53 -20.19 24.84
C ASP A 57 13.44 -21.28 24.68
N LEU A 58 12.57 -21.14 23.67
CA LEU A 58 11.51 -22.09 23.36
C LEU A 58 12.00 -23.24 22.47
N ASP A 59 11.38 -24.40 22.63
CA ASP A 59 11.58 -25.56 21.77
C ASP A 59 11.16 -25.27 20.32
N GLU A 60 11.74 -25.98 19.35
CA GLU A 60 11.48 -25.74 17.92
C GLU A 60 10.00 -25.88 17.54
N GLU A 61 9.31 -26.88 18.09
CA GLU A 61 7.89 -27.14 17.80
C GLU A 61 7.00 -25.99 18.30
N THR A 62 7.20 -25.57 19.56
CA THR A 62 6.44 -24.46 20.16
C THR A 62 6.77 -23.12 19.50
N ARG A 63 8.02 -22.95 19.04
CA ARG A 63 8.43 -21.76 18.30
C ARG A 63 7.69 -21.60 16.98
N ILE A 64 7.52 -22.69 16.22
CA ILE A 64 6.77 -22.68 14.95
C ILE A 64 5.29 -22.34 15.20
N GLU A 65 4.69 -22.84 16.27
CA GLU A 65 3.30 -22.54 16.60
C GLU A 65 3.06 -21.07 16.98
N VAL A 66 4.04 -20.44 17.66
CA VAL A 66 3.92 -19.05 18.13
C VAL A 66 4.34 -18.02 17.08
N GLU A 67 5.54 -18.18 16.49
CA GLU A 67 6.10 -17.21 15.52
C GLU A 67 5.69 -17.52 14.09
N GLY A 68 5.44 -18.80 13.78
CA GLY A 68 5.33 -19.29 12.41
C GLY A 68 6.69 -19.45 11.74
N PHE A 69 6.70 -19.46 10.41
CA PHE A 69 7.93 -19.60 9.62
C PHE A 69 8.66 -18.26 9.47
N ARG A 70 9.95 -18.25 9.85
CA ARG A 70 10.81 -17.06 9.72
C ARG A 70 11.05 -16.67 8.27
N THR A 71 11.22 -15.36 8.05
CA THR A 71 11.61 -14.80 6.76
C THR A 71 12.94 -15.37 6.28
N GLY A 72 13.00 -15.86 5.04
CA GLY A 72 14.22 -16.45 4.44
C GLY A 72 14.24 -17.99 4.44
N THR A 73 13.28 -18.63 5.09
CA THR A 73 13.12 -20.09 5.06
C THR A 73 12.56 -20.54 3.71
N TYR A 74 13.14 -21.59 3.11
CA TYR A 74 12.59 -22.21 1.91
C TYR A 74 11.43 -23.14 2.27
N LEU A 75 10.25 -22.90 1.71
CA LEU A 75 9.02 -23.62 2.03
C LEU A 75 8.45 -24.28 0.77
N ARG A 76 7.80 -25.43 0.98
CA ARG A 76 6.94 -26.08 -0.03
C ARG A 76 5.49 -25.84 0.35
N LEU A 77 4.74 -25.19 -0.53
CA LEU A 77 3.32 -24.94 -0.37
C LEU A 77 2.53 -25.91 -1.25
N GLU A 78 1.54 -26.57 -0.67
CA GLU A 78 0.55 -27.36 -1.38
C GLU A 78 -0.77 -26.59 -1.36
N VAL A 79 -1.31 -26.31 -2.55
CA VAL A 79 -2.55 -25.54 -2.73
C VAL A 79 -3.55 -26.44 -3.43
N HIS A 80 -4.70 -26.63 -2.80
CA HIS A 80 -5.81 -27.41 -3.36
C HIS A 80 -6.75 -26.51 -4.18
N ASP A 81 -7.55 -27.12 -5.06
CA ASP A 81 -8.57 -26.45 -5.88
C ASP A 81 -8.03 -25.33 -6.79
N VAL A 82 -6.81 -25.51 -7.32
CA VAL A 82 -6.24 -24.62 -8.33
C VAL A 82 -6.96 -24.82 -9.68
N PRO A 83 -7.42 -23.75 -10.35
CA PRO A 83 -8.04 -23.86 -11.67
C PRO A 83 -7.14 -24.56 -12.69
N PHE A 84 -7.70 -25.47 -13.49
CA PHE A 84 -6.92 -26.27 -14.43
C PHE A 84 -6.21 -25.40 -15.47
N GLU A 85 -6.83 -24.28 -15.85
CA GLU A 85 -6.33 -23.33 -16.84
C GLU A 85 -4.99 -22.73 -16.41
N MET A 86 -4.79 -22.54 -15.11
CA MET A 86 -3.53 -22.00 -14.55
C MET A 86 -2.38 -23.00 -14.71
N VAL A 87 -2.67 -24.29 -14.60
CA VAL A 87 -1.67 -25.35 -14.76
C VAL A 87 -1.34 -25.57 -16.24
N GLU A 88 -2.36 -25.57 -17.10
CA GLU A 88 -2.20 -25.77 -18.54
C GLU A 88 -1.45 -24.62 -19.22
N HIS A 89 -1.75 -23.38 -18.84
CA HIS A 89 -1.17 -22.17 -19.44
C HIS A 89 -0.08 -21.54 -18.57
N PHE A 90 0.63 -22.33 -17.76
CA PHE A 90 1.71 -21.83 -16.93
C PHE A 90 2.90 -21.36 -17.78
N ASP A 91 3.17 -20.05 -17.76
CA ASP A 91 4.34 -19.45 -18.40
C ASP A 91 5.45 -19.20 -17.36
N PRO A 92 6.63 -19.86 -17.46
CA PRO A 92 7.76 -19.63 -16.56
C PRO A 92 8.27 -18.19 -16.53
N PHE A 93 8.00 -17.39 -17.57
CA PHE A 93 8.36 -15.97 -17.61
C PHE A 93 7.40 -15.06 -16.83
N HIS A 94 6.25 -15.59 -16.39
CA HIS A 94 5.29 -14.88 -15.54
C HIS A 94 5.45 -15.31 -14.08
N PRO A 95 5.99 -14.44 -13.19
CA PRO A 95 6.23 -14.83 -11.81
C PRO A 95 4.92 -15.01 -11.03
N VAL A 96 4.86 -16.06 -10.21
CA VAL A 96 3.78 -16.27 -9.24
C VAL A 96 4.19 -15.65 -7.91
N LEU A 97 3.39 -14.69 -7.44
CA LEU A 97 3.55 -14.05 -6.13
C LEU A 97 2.45 -14.56 -5.20
N VAL A 98 2.86 -15.03 -4.02
CA VAL A 98 1.96 -15.49 -2.96
C VAL A 98 2.07 -14.51 -1.79
N GLY A 99 0.94 -14.00 -1.31
CA GLY A 99 0.86 -13.05 -0.21
C GLY A 99 -0.20 -13.45 0.79
N GLY A 100 0.07 -13.21 2.07
CA GLY A 100 -0.92 -13.37 3.14
C GLY A 100 -1.95 -12.23 3.10
N ILE A 101 -3.22 -12.59 3.29
CA ILE A 101 -4.35 -11.67 3.35
C ILE A 101 -4.71 -11.46 4.82
N GLY A 102 -4.84 -10.21 5.27
CA GLY A 102 -5.27 -9.92 6.64
C GLY A 102 -6.77 -10.18 6.84
N LEU A 103 -7.20 -10.46 8.07
CA LEU A 103 -8.61 -10.74 8.41
C LEU A 103 -9.58 -9.63 7.94
N GLY A 104 -9.15 -8.36 7.99
CA GLY A 104 -9.95 -7.22 7.52
C GLY A 104 -10.05 -7.11 6.00
N GLU A 105 -9.13 -7.75 5.26
CA GLU A 105 -9.01 -7.65 3.80
C GLU A 105 -9.78 -8.75 3.04
N GLU A 106 -10.31 -9.73 3.76
CA GLU A 106 -11.15 -10.79 3.20
C GLU A 106 -12.56 -10.27 2.86
N ASN A 107 -13.04 -9.31 3.65
CA ASN A 107 -14.38 -8.76 3.51
C ASN A 107 -14.50 -7.87 2.25
N VAL A 108 -15.69 -7.89 1.65
CA VAL A 108 -16.04 -7.06 0.50
C VAL A 108 -16.98 -5.93 0.97
N GLY A 109 -16.73 -4.71 0.50
CA GLY A 109 -17.48 -3.53 0.93
C GLY A 109 -17.33 -2.34 -0.01
N TYR A 110 -17.97 -1.23 0.36
CA TYR A 110 -17.72 0.06 -0.27
C TYR A 110 -16.47 0.69 0.34
N MET A 111 -15.52 1.07 -0.51
CA MET A 111 -14.32 1.77 -0.11
C MET A 111 -14.37 3.23 -0.53
N GLN A 112 -13.91 4.10 0.35
CA GLN A 112 -13.65 5.51 0.06
C GLN A 112 -12.15 5.71 -0.17
N VAL A 113 -11.79 6.15 -1.39
CA VAL A 113 -10.40 6.34 -1.78
C VAL A 113 -10.17 7.78 -2.24
N ARG A 114 -9.08 8.39 -1.80
CA ARG A 114 -8.63 9.70 -2.32
C ARG A 114 -7.74 9.48 -3.54
N ILE A 115 -8.27 9.74 -4.74
CA ILE A 115 -7.57 9.52 -6.00
C ILE A 115 -7.27 10.84 -6.72
N LYS A 116 -6.13 10.88 -7.40
CA LYS A 116 -5.73 11.96 -8.30
C LYS A 116 -5.39 11.37 -9.65
N ARG A 117 -5.79 12.04 -10.72
CA ARG A 117 -5.38 11.66 -12.08
C ARG A 117 -3.84 11.70 -12.18
N HIS A 118 -3.26 10.65 -12.75
CA HIS A 118 -1.83 10.63 -12.99
C HIS A 118 -1.42 11.75 -13.97
N ARG A 119 -0.28 12.43 -13.70
CA ARG A 119 0.17 13.61 -14.46
C ARG A 119 0.21 13.35 -15.98
N TRP A 120 0.69 12.18 -16.39
CA TRP A 120 0.87 11.81 -17.80
C TRP A 120 -0.38 11.17 -18.45
N HIS A 121 -1.45 10.93 -17.70
CA HIS A 121 -2.68 10.35 -18.27
C HIS A 121 -3.55 11.44 -18.89
N LYS A 122 -3.60 11.54 -20.22
CA LYS A 122 -4.23 12.68 -20.92
C LYS A 122 -5.74 12.83 -20.73
N LYS A 123 -6.47 11.72 -20.50
CA LYS A 123 -7.95 11.73 -20.46
C LYS A 123 -8.46 11.93 -19.03
N LEU A 124 -9.62 12.55 -18.89
CA LEU A 124 -10.35 12.56 -17.62
C LEU A 124 -11.08 11.25 -17.45
N LEU A 125 -11.11 10.75 -16.21
CA LEU A 125 -11.89 9.58 -15.87
C LEU A 125 -13.32 10.02 -15.59
N LYS A 126 -14.27 9.30 -16.18
CA LYS A 126 -15.69 9.57 -16.03
C LYS A 126 -16.26 8.67 -14.94
N THR A 127 -17.20 9.21 -14.18
CA THR A 127 -17.94 8.45 -13.17
C THR A 127 -18.79 7.37 -13.85
N ARG A 128 -18.80 6.17 -13.26
CA ARG A 128 -19.45 4.96 -13.77
C ARG A 128 -18.81 4.32 -15.02
N ASP A 129 -17.59 4.70 -15.36
CA ASP A 129 -16.81 3.97 -16.36
C ASP A 129 -15.94 2.91 -15.67
N PRO A 130 -15.86 1.68 -16.19
CA PRO A 130 -15.07 0.63 -15.58
C PRO A 130 -13.58 1.00 -15.55
N ILE A 131 -12.94 0.72 -14.41
CA ILE A 131 -11.51 0.91 -14.22
C ILE A 131 -10.93 -0.29 -13.47
N ILE A 132 -9.69 -0.64 -13.78
CA ILE A 132 -8.97 -1.70 -13.10
C ILE A 132 -8.18 -1.07 -11.97
N VAL A 133 -8.44 -1.54 -10.77
CA VAL A 133 -7.83 -1.02 -9.54
C VAL A 133 -6.91 -2.08 -8.97
N SER A 134 -5.71 -1.65 -8.58
CA SER A 134 -4.73 -2.44 -7.83
C SER A 134 -4.64 -1.89 -6.42
N ILE A 135 -5.06 -2.70 -5.45
CA ILE A 135 -4.99 -2.38 -4.01
C ILE A 135 -4.42 -3.60 -3.30
N GLY A 136 -3.31 -3.40 -2.58
CA GLY A 136 -2.58 -4.50 -1.95
C GLY A 136 -2.22 -5.59 -2.96
N TRP A 137 -2.58 -6.84 -2.65
CA TRP A 137 -2.35 -8.01 -3.50
C TRP A 137 -3.35 -8.19 -4.65
N ARG A 138 -4.48 -7.46 -4.63
CA ARG A 138 -5.62 -7.72 -5.52
C ARG A 138 -5.67 -6.71 -6.66
N ARG A 139 -5.92 -7.24 -7.86
CA ARG A 139 -6.24 -6.47 -9.07
C ARG A 139 -7.62 -6.88 -9.53
N TYR A 140 -8.54 -5.93 -9.62
CA TYR A 140 -9.92 -6.20 -10.03
C TYR A 140 -10.50 -5.00 -10.76
N GLN A 141 -11.52 -5.27 -11.57
CA GLN A 141 -12.26 -4.23 -12.28
C GLN A 141 -13.45 -3.78 -11.44
N THR A 142 -13.62 -2.47 -11.29
CA THR A 142 -14.74 -1.88 -10.57
C THR A 142 -15.25 -0.62 -11.27
N ILE A 143 -16.37 -0.09 -10.80
CA ILE A 143 -17.08 1.05 -11.39
C ILE A 143 -17.15 2.17 -10.35
N PRO A 144 -16.23 3.15 -10.38
CA PRO A 144 -16.13 4.19 -9.36
C PRO A 144 -17.12 5.33 -9.58
N VAL A 145 -17.53 5.91 -8.45
CA VAL A 145 -18.24 7.18 -8.37
C VAL A 145 -17.31 8.23 -7.78
N TYR A 146 -17.01 9.26 -8.57
CA TYR A 146 -16.16 10.36 -8.11
C TYR A 146 -16.99 11.41 -7.36
N ALA A 147 -16.43 11.96 -6.30
CA ALA A 147 -17.01 13.02 -5.49
C ALA A 147 -15.95 14.05 -5.06
N THR A 148 -16.38 15.25 -4.73
CA THR A 148 -15.58 16.26 -4.04
C THR A 148 -16.23 16.56 -2.70
N GLU A 149 -15.41 16.75 -1.69
CA GLU A 149 -15.86 17.29 -0.42
C GLU A 149 -16.00 18.81 -0.58
N ASP A 150 -17.17 19.34 -0.23
CA ASP A 150 -17.41 20.78 -0.10
C ASP A 150 -16.96 21.26 1.29
N CYS A 151 -16.75 22.57 1.47
CA CYS A 151 -16.41 23.16 2.78
C CYS A 151 -17.43 22.85 3.90
N ASN A 152 -18.66 22.48 3.51
CA ASN A 152 -19.75 22.10 4.42
C ASN A 152 -19.71 20.61 4.81
N GLY A 153 -18.64 19.88 4.51
CA GLY A 153 -18.51 18.43 4.78
C GLY A 153 -19.42 17.54 3.94
N ARG A 154 -20.08 18.09 2.91
CA ARG A 154 -20.96 17.33 2.01
C ARG A 154 -20.17 16.78 0.83
N HIS A 155 -20.42 15.51 0.49
CA HIS A 155 -19.85 14.90 -0.71
C HIS A 155 -20.74 15.18 -1.93
N ARG A 156 -20.27 16.06 -2.82
CA ARG A 156 -20.92 16.32 -4.12
C ARG A 156 -20.34 15.41 -5.19
N MET A 157 -21.21 14.64 -5.85
CA MET A 157 -20.85 13.79 -6.98
C MET A 157 -20.30 14.61 -8.15
N LEU A 158 -19.22 14.13 -8.76
CA LEU A 158 -18.62 14.67 -9.98
C LEU A 158 -18.98 13.78 -11.18
N LYS A 159 -19.15 14.40 -12.36
CA LYS A 159 -19.28 13.64 -13.62
C LYS A 159 -17.93 13.12 -14.12
N TYR A 160 -16.87 13.89 -13.89
CA TYR A 160 -15.50 13.60 -14.29
C TYR A 160 -14.51 13.93 -13.17
N THR A 161 -13.36 13.27 -13.15
CA THR A 161 -12.24 13.60 -12.25
C THR A 161 -11.69 14.99 -12.53
N LYS A 162 -11.23 15.69 -11.49
CA LYS A 162 -10.52 16.97 -11.63
C LYS A 162 -9.10 16.74 -12.15
N GLU A 163 -8.54 17.69 -12.91
CA GLU A 163 -7.25 17.51 -13.59
C GLU A 163 -6.04 17.48 -12.66
N HIS A 164 -5.97 18.42 -11.72
CA HIS A 164 -4.80 18.64 -10.87
C HIS A 164 -5.11 18.56 -9.37
N MET A 165 -6.34 18.15 -9.04
CA MET A 165 -6.81 18.02 -7.66
C MET A 165 -7.09 16.55 -7.31
N HIS A 166 -7.03 16.26 -6.02
CA HIS A 166 -7.56 15.01 -5.49
C HIS A 166 -9.09 15.08 -5.48
N CYS A 167 -9.70 13.93 -5.74
CA CYS A 167 -11.13 13.70 -5.57
C CYS A 167 -11.34 12.43 -4.78
N LEU A 168 -12.50 12.31 -4.16
CA LEU A 168 -12.93 11.07 -3.54
C LEU A 168 -13.47 10.15 -4.63
N ALA A 169 -13.18 8.86 -4.52
CA ALA A 169 -13.74 7.81 -5.34
C ALA A 169 -14.36 6.77 -4.42
N MET A 170 -15.62 6.44 -4.69
CA MET A 170 -16.36 5.39 -3.99
C MET A 170 -16.58 4.23 -4.95
N PHE A 171 -16.19 3.03 -4.55
CA PHE A 171 -16.45 1.82 -5.34
C PHE A 171 -16.58 0.59 -4.44
N TRP A 172 -17.21 -0.45 -5.00
CA TRP A 172 -17.37 -1.75 -4.35
C TRP A 172 -16.17 -2.64 -4.67
N GLY A 173 -15.64 -3.33 -3.66
CA GLY A 173 -14.50 -4.23 -3.81
C GLY A 173 -14.02 -4.85 -2.48
N PRO A 174 -13.03 -5.74 -2.52
CA PRO A 174 -12.35 -6.23 -1.32
C PRO A 174 -11.75 -5.07 -0.54
N LEU A 175 -12.04 -5.04 0.76
CA LEU A 175 -11.59 -4.00 1.67
C LEU A 175 -10.07 -4.05 1.82
N ALA A 176 -9.47 -2.89 2.05
CA ALA A 176 -8.06 -2.78 2.38
C ALA A 176 -7.89 -1.87 3.61
N PRO A 177 -6.79 -2.01 4.37
CA PRO A 177 -6.52 -1.16 5.51
C PRO A 177 -6.49 0.32 5.09
N PRO A 178 -6.88 1.23 6.00
CA PRO A 178 -6.77 2.66 5.72
C PRO A 178 -5.31 3.03 5.42
N ASN A 179 -5.13 4.09 4.62
CA ASN A 179 -3.82 4.56 4.16
C ASN A 179 -3.06 3.60 3.22
N THR A 180 -3.72 2.56 2.69
CA THR A 180 -3.14 1.71 1.64
C THR A 180 -3.06 2.46 0.31
N GLY A 181 -1.93 2.33 -0.39
CA GLY A 181 -1.73 2.90 -1.72
C GLY A 181 -2.65 2.26 -2.77
N VAL A 182 -3.20 3.07 -3.67
CA VAL A 182 -4.10 2.62 -4.74
C VAL A 182 -3.60 3.10 -6.08
N VAL A 183 -3.56 2.18 -7.05
CA VAL A 183 -3.27 2.50 -8.46
C VAL A 183 -4.46 2.09 -9.31
N ALA A 184 -4.87 2.95 -10.22
CA ALA A 184 -5.96 2.68 -11.14
C ALA A 184 -5.51 2.82 -12.59
N VAL A 185 -5.87 1.86 -13.42
CA VAL A 185 -5.50 1.73 -14.83
C VAL A 185 -6.76 1.49 -15.64
N GLN A 186 -6.89 2.16 -16.78
CA GLN A 186 -8.06 1.98 -17.64
C GLN A 186 -7.99 0.69 -18.46
N ASN A 187 -6.84 0.42 -19.08
CA ASN A 187 -6.63 -0.74 -19.95
C ASN A 187 -5.32 -1.43 -19.62
N LEU A 188 -5.33 -2.76 -19.61
CA LEU A 188 -4.13 -3.62 -19.48
C LEU A 188 -3.58 -4.07 -20.84
N SER A 189 -4.25 -3.73 -21.95
CA SER A 189 -3.84 -4.15 -23.29
C SER A 189 -2.49 -3.55 -23.67
N ASN A 190 -1.52 -4.41 -23.96
CA ASN A 190 -0.24 -4.05 -24.56
C ASN A 190 -0.43 -3.66 -26.03
N ASN A 191 -0.94 -2.45 -26.29
CA ASN A 191 -0.79 -1.82 -27.61
C ASN A 191 0.53 -1.03 -27.69
N GLN A 192 1.58 -1.54 -27.05
CA GLN A 192 2.93 -1.12 -27.39
C GLN A 192 3.31 -1.82 -28.68
N VAL A 193 3.27 -1.07 -29.77
CA VAL A 193 3.78 -1.48 -31.08
C VAL A 193 5.17 -2.08 -30.87
N ARG A 194 5.28 -3.39 -31.08
CA ARG A 194 6.57 -4.06 -31.26
C ARG A 194 7.13 -3.58 -32.59
N TYR A 195 7.86 -2.47 -32.58
CA TYR A 195 8.78 -2.18 -33.67
C TYR A 195 9.90 -3.21 -33.57
N ILE A 196 9.83 -4.21 -34.46
CA ILE A 196 11.00 -4.98 -34.89
C ILE A 196 11.76 -4.08 -35.87
#